data_AF-A0AAU1IC73-F1
#
_entry.id   AF-A0AAU1IC73-F1
#
_cell.length_a   1.000
_cell.length_b   1.000
_cell.length_c   1.000
_cell.angle_alpha   90.00
_cell.angle_beta   90.00
_cell.angle_gamma   90.00
#
_symmetry.space_group_name_H-M   'P 1'
#
loop_
_entity.id
_entity.type
_entity.pdbx_description
1 polymer ?
#
loop_
_entity_poly.entity_id
_entity_poly.type
_entity_poly.pdbx_seq_one_letter_code
_entity_poly.pdbx_strand_id
1 'polypeptide(L)'
;MLFTTPPLTSDDRRVIDEIEALRTEFRHRLAQPRRWEGQLRRSLTAAAVRGSTHIEGYTISSEDAETLIAGGDISPETNEATRNAVIGYRDALTYVQHAAEFQIFAWDHTLLSALHFMIARGVDRDVRPGEYRTSGV
;
A
#
# COMPACT_ATOMS: atom_id res chain seq x y z
N MET A 1 -25.74 1.29 -11.36
CA MET A 1 -24.52 0.77 -10.72
C MET A 1 -24.38 -0.70 -11.11
N LEU A 2 -23.30 -1.08 -11.80
CA LEU A 2 -23.09 -2.44 -12.31
C LEU A 2 -22.53 -3.42 -11.26
N PHE A 3 -22.15 -2.91 -10.08
CA PHE A 3 -21.69 -3.72 -8.96
C PHE A 3 -22.47 -3.30 -7.71
N THR A 4 -23.11 -4.26 -7.06
CA THR A 4 -23.67 -4.10 -5.72
C THR A 4 -22.78 -4.88 -4.76
N THR A 5 -22.50 -4.31 -3.59
CA THR A 5 -21.81 -5.07 -2.54
C THR A 5 -22.71 -6.23 -2.11
N PRO A 6 -22.23 -7.49 -2.15
CA PRO A 6 -23.03 -8.63 -1.72
C PRO A 6 -23.32 -8.55 -0.21
N PRO A 7 -24.44 -9.11 0.26
CA PRO A 7 -24.72 -9.16 1.69
C PRO A 7 -23.71 -10.07 2.40
N LEU A 8 -23.27 -9.65 3.59
CA LEU A 8 -22.36 -10.44 4.42
C LEU A 8 -23.03 -11.73 4.91
N THR A 9 -22.36 -12.85 4.67
CA THR A 9 -22.72 -14.17 5.19
C THR A 9 -22.43 -14.27 6.70
N SER A 10 -22.80 -15.39 7.31
CA SER A 10 -22.43 -15.67 8.71
C SER A 10 -20.92 -15.82 8.89
N ASP A 11 -20.22 -16.41 7.90
CA ASP A 11 -18.78 -16.58 7.97
C ASP A 11 -18.03 -15.26 7.84
N ASP A 12 -18.49 -14.35 6.96
CA ASP A 12 -17.89 -13.01 6.84
C ASP A 12 -17.97 -12.26 8.18
N ARG A 13 -19.14 -12.32 8.83
CA ARG A 13 -19.37 -11.66 10.13
C ARG A 13 -18.49 -12.26 11.22
N ARG A 14 -18.40 -13.59 11.27
CA ARG A 14 -17.52 -14.29 12.22
C ARG A 14 -16.07 -13.84 12.08
N VAL A 15 -15.55 -13.76 10.85
CA VAL A 15 -14.17 -13.32 10.61
C VAL A 15 -13.97 -11.85 10.98
N ILE A 16 -14.93 -10.97 10.68
CA ILE A 16 -14.89 -9.57 11.09
C ILE A 16 -14.85 -9.46 12.63
N ASP A 17 -15.69 -10.21 13.33
CA ASP A 17 -15.73 -10.22 14.79
C ASP A 17 -14.41 -10.73 15.40
N GLU A 18 -13.81 -11.77 14.81
CA GLU A 18 -12.48 -12.27 15.20
C GLU A 18 -11.37 -11.22 15.03
N ILE A 19 -11.37 -10.48 13.91
CA ILE A 19 -10.43 -9.39 13.65
C ILE A 19 -10.61 -8.24 14.65
N GLU A 20 -11.85 -7.84 14.95
CA GLU A 20 -12.14 -6.75 15.89
C GLU A 20 -11.82 -7.14 17.34
N ALA A 21 -12.03 -8.41 17.71
CA ALA A 21 -11.60 -8.94 19.00
C ALA A 21 -10.08 -8.85 19.14
N LEU A 22 -9.33 -9.29 18.12
CA LEU A 22 -7.87 -9.17 18.08
C LEU A 22 -7.43 -7.71 18.20
N ARG A 23 -8.03 -6.80 17.42
CA ARG A 23 -7.72 -5.36 17.46
C ARG A 23 -7.95 -4.77 18.86
N THR A 24 -9.02 -5.16 19.53
CA THR A 24 -9.35 -4.69 20.88
C THR A 24 -8.33 -5.17 21.91
N GLU A 25 -7.89 -6.42 21.83
CA GLU A 25 -6.84 -6.97 22.70
C GLU A 25 -5.51 -6.21 22.50
N PHE A 26 -5.10 -6.04 21.23
CA PHE A 26 -3.80 -5.46 20.90
C PHE A 26 -3.71 -3.95 21.13
N ARG A 27 -4.83 -3.21 21.05
CA ARG A 27 -4.84 -1.73 21.23
C ARG A 27 -4.14 -1.29 22.53
N HIS A 28 -4.32 -2.02 23.62
CA HIS A 28 -3.72 -1.68 24.91
C HIS A 28 -2.20 -1.93 24.94
N ARG A 29 -1.70 -2.87 24.14
CA ARG A 29 -0.26 -3.16 24.00
C ARG A 29 0.45 -2.16 23.07
N LEU A 30 -0.29 -1.50 22.18
CA LEU A 30 0.20 -0.56 21.15
C LEU A 30 -0.07 0.93 21.49
N ALA A 31 -0.68 1.23 22.64
CA ALA A 31 -1.13 2.58 22.98
C ALA A 31 -0.01 3.53 23.44
N GLN A 32 1.17 3.02 23.81
CA GLN A 32 2.30 3.84 24.23
C GLN A 32 3.40 3.79 23.17
N PRO A 33 3.72 4.91 22.50
CA PRO A 33 4.74 4.93 21.47
C PRO A 33 6.09 4.58 22.07
N ARG A 34 6.49 3.32 21.87
CA ARG A 34 7.81 2.82 22.25
C ARG A 34 8.68 2.78 21.00
N ARG A 35 9.99 2.96 21.16
CA ARG A 35 10.97 2.98 20.07
C ARG A 35 10.85 1.78 19.09
N TRP A 36 10.40 0.62 19.59
CA TRP A 36 10.20 -0.59 18.80
C TRP A 36 9.01 -0.50 17.82
N GLU A 37 8.00 0.31 18.08
CA GLU A 37 6.87 0.49 17.16
C GLU A 37 7.31 1.16 15.85
N GLY A 38 8.31 2.04 15.91
CA GLY A 38 8.93 2.62 14.72
C GLY A 38 9.62 1.57 13.86
N GLN A 39 10.32 0.61 14.48
CA GLN A 39 10.95 -0.50 13.76
C GLN A 39 9.91 -1.47 13.20
N LEU A 40 8.91 -1.85 14.00
CA LEU A 40 7.83 -2.72 13.56
C LEU A 40 7.06 -2.11 12.38
N ARG A 41 6.71 -0.82 12.46
CA ARG A 41 6.04 -0.10 11.38
C ARG A 41 6.87 -0.12 10.10
N ARG A 42 8.18 0.16 10.18
CA ARG A 42 9.06 0.09 9.01
C ARG A 42 9.12 -1.31 8.40
N SER A 43 9.28 -2.35 9.21
CA SER A 43 9.32 -3.73 8.73
C SER A 43 7.99 -4.18 8.10
N LEU A 44 6.85 -3.80 8.69
CA LEU A 44 5.53 -4.07 8.13
C LEU A 44 5.30 -3.31 6.80
N THR A 45 5.71 -2.05 6.72
CA THR A 45 5.65 -1.27 5.47
C THR A 45 6.54 -1.90 4.40
N ALA A 46 7.76 -2.32 4.73
CA ALA A 46 8.66 -3.00 3.79
C ALA A 46 8.07 -4.32 3.29
N ALA A 47 7.46 -5.11 4.18
CA ALA A 47 6.76 -6.33 3.80
C ALA A 47 5.55 -6.06 2.90
N ALA A 48 4.78 -5.00 3.18
CA ALA A 48 3.63 -4.61 2.36
C ALA A 48 4.05 -4.17 0.96
N VAL A 49 5.09 -3.33 0.84
CA VAL A 49 5.63 -2.91 -0.46
C VAL A 49 6.11 -4.13 -1.25
N ARG A 50 6.98 -4.95 -0.66
CA ARG A 50 7.52 -6.14 -1.33
C ARG A 50 6.44 -7.14 -1.74
N GLY A 51 5.50 -7.42 -0.84
CA GLY A 51 4.42 -8.38 -1.10
C GLY A 51 3.50 -7.91 -2.22
N SER A 52 3.13 -6.63 -2.23
CA SER A 52 2.20 -6.08 -3.22
C SER A 52 2.85 -5.99 -4.60
N THR A 53 4.10 -5.56 -4.69
CA THR A 53 4.81 -5.48 -5.97
C THR A 53 5.15 -6.87 -6.52
N HIS A 54 5.40 -7.85 -5.64
CA HIS A 54 5.66 -9.23 -6.04
C HIS A 54 4.44 -9.90 -6.68
N ILE A 55 3.22 -9.60 -6.21
CA ILE A 55 1.97 -10.07 -6.85
C ILE A 55 1.91 -9.61 -8.32
N GLU A 56 2.38 -8.40 -8.59
CA GLU A 56 2.45 -7.82 -9.94
C GLU A 56 3.70 -8.26 -10.74
N GLY A 57 4.53 -9.16 -10.19
CA GLY A 57 5.73 -9.70 -10.83
C GLY A 57 7.03 -8.95 -10.56
N TYR A 58 7.01 -7.87 -9.78
CA TYR A 58 8.20 -7.08 -9.43
C TYR A 58 8.79 -7.54 -8.09
N THR A 59 9.97 -8.16 -8.16
CA THR A 59 10.60 -8.80 -7.00
C THR A 59 11.88 -8.06 -6.59
N ILE A 60 11.99 -7.78 -5.29
CA ILE A 60 13.20 -7.29 -4.62
C ILE A 60 13.45 -8.10 -3.36
N SER A 61 14.68 -8.04 -2.84
CA SER A 61 15.01 -8.70 -1.57
C SER A 61 14.30 -8.04 -0.38
N SER A 62 14.21 -8.75 0.73
CA SER A 62 13.72 -8.16 1.99
C SER A 62 14.60 -7.00 2.48
N GLU A 63 15.91 -7.11 2.28
CA GLU A 63 16.90 -6.08 2.65
C GLU A 63 16.76 -4.81 1.80
N ASP A 64 16.56 -4.95 0.49
CA ASP A 64 16.27 -3.83 -0.40
C ASP A 64 14.96 -3.14 -0.01
N ALA A 65 13.93 -3.91 0.34
CA ALA A 65 12.65 -3.34 0.77
C ALA A 65 12.81 -2.54 2.07
N GLU A 66 13.56 -3.05 3.06
CA GLU A 66 13.84 -2.31 4.30
C GLU A 66 14.68 -1.07 4.05
N THR A 67 15.70 -1.18 3.19
CA THR A 67 16.56 -0.06 2.76
C THR A 67 15.73 1.04 2.10
N LEU A 68 14.83 0.68 1.20
CA LEU A 68 13.94 1.62 0.54
C LEU A 68 13.04 2.36 1.53
N ILE A 69 12.45 1.65 2.50
CA ILE A 69 11.61 2.28 3.55
C ILE A 69 12.45 3.18 4.47
N ALA A 70 13.72 2.87 4.67
CA ALA A 70 14.66 3.72 5.39
C ALA A 70 15.12 4.96 4.60
N GLY A 71 14.68 5.10 3.33
CA GLY A 71 15.06 6.21 2.45
C GLY A 71 16.40 6.00 1.73
N GLY A 72 16.94 4.78 1.76
CA GLY A 72 18.11 4.40 0.98
C GLY A 72 17.75 3.95 -0.43
N ASP A 73 18.80 3.73 -1.23
CA ASP A 73 18.68 3.22 -2.60
C ASP A 73 18.67 1.69 -2.62
N ILE A 74 17.79 1.10 -3.43
CA ILE A 74 17.80 -0.34 -3.69
C ILE A 74 18.96 -0.72 -4.60
N SER A 75 19.35 -2.00 -4.53
CA SER A 75 20.46 -2.58 -5.31
C SER A 75 20.54 -2.06 -6.75
N PRO A 76 21.72 -1.62 -7.23
CA PRO A 76 21.90 -1.11 -8.59
C PRO A 76 21.58 -2.15 -9.67
N GLU A 77 21.67 -3.45 -9.34
CA GLU A 77 21.32 -4.57 -10.23
C GLU A 77 19.80 -4.71 -10.44
N THR A 78 18.98 -4.02 -9.63
CA THR A 78 17.54 -4.00 -9.81
C THR A 78 17.20 -3.24 -11.10
N ASN A 79 16.55 -3.95 -12.03
CA ASN A 79 16.11 -3.37 -13.29
C ASN A 79 15.17 -2.16 -13.08
N GLU A 80 15.11 -1.29 -14.09
CA GLU A 80 14.38 -0.02 -14.01
C GLU A 80 12.88 -0.21 -13.74
N ALA A 81 12.22 -1.17 -14.40
CA ALA A 81 10.79 -1.42 -14.23
C ALA A 81 10.45 -1.84 -12.79
N THR A 82 11.19 -2.79 -12.22
CA THR A 82 11.06 -3.22 -10.82
C THR A 82 11.36 -2.06 -9.87
N ARG A 83 12.43 -1.30 -10.12
CA ARG A 83 12.79 -0.14 -9.30
C ARG A 83 11.65 0.86 -9.25
N ASN A 84 11.10 1.21 -10.42
CA ASN A 84 10.03 2.18 -10.53
C ASN A 84 8.72 1.67 -9.90
N ALA A 85 8.39 0.38 -10.06
CA ALA A 85 7.20 -0.22 -9.46
C ALA A 85 7.26 -0.19 -7.93
N VAL A 86 8.39 -0.60 -7.35
CA VAL A 86 8.56 -0.63 -5.89
C VAL A 86 8.59 0.78 -5.31
N ILE A 87 9.30 1.72 -5.95
CA ILE A 87 9.31 3.13 -5.51
C ILE A 87 7.92 3.74 -5.60
N GLY A 88 7.23 3.57 -6.73
CA GLY A 88 5.89 4.11 -6.95
C GLY A 88 4.87 3.57 -5.95
N TYR A 89 4.91 2.27 -5.67
CA TYR A 89 4.05 1.66 -4.65
C TYR A 89 4.38 2.18 -3.24
N ARG A 90 5.67 2.29 -2.89
CA ARG A 90 6.11 2.89 -1.62
C ARG A 90 5.60 4.32 -1.48
N ASP A 91 5.73 5.15 -2.51
CA ASP A 91 5.29 6.54 -2.49
C ASP A 91 3.77 6.64 -2.30
N ALA A 92 3.00 5.82 -3.02
CA ALA A 92 1.54 5.77 -2.89
C ALA A 92 1.09 5.31 -1.50
N LEU A 93 1.75 4.28 -0.95
CA LEU A 93 1.45 3.76 0.39
C LEU A 93 1.78 4.80 1.47
N THR A 94 2.94 5.47 1.37
CA THR A 94 3.30 6.57 2.27
C THR A 94 2.28 7.70 2.17
N TYR A 95 1.91 8.12 0.96
CA TYR A 95 0.95 9.18 0.75
C TYR A 95 -0.41 8.87 1.36
N VAL A 96 -1.00 7.69 1.11
CA VAL A 96 -2.34 7.35 1.63
C VAL A 96 -2.35 7.22 3.16
N GLN A 97 -1.25 6.72 3.76
CA GLN A 97 -1.11 6.66 5.21
C GLN A 97 -1.11 8.05 5.85
N HIS A 98 -0.46 9.03 5.22
CA HIS A 98 -0.51 10.42 5.67
C HIS A 98 -1.83 11.12 5.34
N ALA A 99 -2.43 10.81 4.19
CA ALA A 99 -3.69 11.43 3.76
C ALA A 99 -4.82 11.19 4.76
N ALA A 100 -4.83 10.04 5.43
CA ALA A 100 -5.78 9.71 6.48
C ALA A 100 -5.77 10.70 7.67
N GLU A 101 -4.70 11.47 7.85
CA GLU A 101 -4.56 12.48 8.91
C GLU A 101 -4.90 13.90 8.43
N PHE A 102 -5.24 14.09 7.15
CA PHE A 102 -5.56 15.41 6.62
C PHE A 102 -6.85 15.96 7.23
N GLN A 103 -6.85 17.27 7.53
CA GLN A 103 -8.03 17.96 8.07
C GLN A 103 -9.25 17.89 7.15
N ILE A 104 -9.01 17.78 5.84
CA ILE A 104 -10.03 17.74 4.79
C ILE A 104 -9.94 16.46 3.95
N PHE A 105 -9.70 15.32 4.61
CA PHE A 105 -9.64 14.02 3.93
C PHE A 105 -11.02 13.61 3.35
N ALA A 106 -11.01 13.18 2.09
CA ALA A 106 -12.18 12.58 1.43
C ALA A 106 -11.74 11.43 0.51
N TRP A 107 -12.57 10.40 0.43
CA TRP A 107 -12.46 9.38 -0.61
C TRP A 107 -13.09 9.92 -1.88
N ASP A 108 -12.27 10.37 -2.82
CA ASP A 108 -12.72 10.92 -4.10
C ASP A 108 -11.89 10.42 -5.29
N HIS A 109 -12.37 10.75 -6.48
CA HIS A 109 -11.72 10.36 -7.75
C HIS A 109 -10.30 10.93 -7.86
N THR A 110 -10.04 12.12 -7.33
CA THR A 110 -8.72 12.77 -7.40
C THR A 110 -7.71 12.03 -6.53
N LEU A 111 -8.12 11.60 -5.32
CA LEU A 111 -7.29 10.76 -4.46
C LEU A 111 -6.91 9.45 -5.18
N LEU A 112 -7.89 8.78 -5.79
CA LEU A 112 -7.64 7.54 -6.54
C LEU A 112 -6.71 7.79 -7.74
N SER A 113 -6.91 8.87 -8.49
CA SER A 113 -6.04 9.29 -9.59
C SER A 113 -4.62 9.57 -9.12
N ALA A 114 -4.43 10.24 -7.98
CA ALA A 114 -3.11 10.52 -7.43
C ALA A 114 -2.38 9.24 -7.01
N LEU A 115 -3.07 8.31 -6.34
CA LEU A 115 -2.52 7.00 -5.97
C LEU A 115 -2.08 6.21 -7.21
N HIS A 116 -2.96 6.11 -8.20
CA HIS A 116 -2.64 5.44 -9.45
C HIS A 116 -1.49 6.13 -10.20
N PHE A 117 -1.44 7.47 -10.21
CA PHE A 117 -0.34 8.20 -10.82
C PHE A 117 1.00 7.83 -10.18
N MET A 118 1.09 7.84 -8.84
CA MET A 118 2.31 7.50 -8.13
C MET A 118 2.80 6.08 -8.45
N ILE A 119 1.87 5.12 -8.53
CA ILE A 119 2.18 3.71 -8.83
C ILE A 119 2.62 3.55 -10.29
N ALA A 120 1.86 4.10 -11.24
CA ALA A 120 2.01 3.77 -12.66
C ALA A 120 3.07 4.64 -13.40
N ARG A 121 3.37 5.86 -12.92
CA ARG A 121 4.19 6.86 -13.64
C ARG A 121 5.55 6.40 -14.14
N GLY A 122 6.15 5.38 -13.52
CA GLY A 122 7.46 4.86 -13.89
C GLY A 122 7.46 3.43 -14.41
N VAL A 123 6.30 2.75 -14.42
CA VAL A 123 6.25 1.30 -14.70
C VAL A 123 6.00 1.02 -16.17
N ASP A 124 4.98 1.66 -16.74
CA ASP A 124 4.55 1.44 -18.11
C ASP A 124 4.28 2.78 -18.80
N ARG A 125 4.85 2.96 -19.99
CA ARG A 125 4.70 4.19 -20.80
C ARG A 125 3.40 4.22 -21.59
N ASP A 126 2.78 3.06 -21.79
CA ASP A 126 1.52 2.93 -22.52
C ASP A 126 0.30 3.16 -21.60
N VAL A 127 0.52 3.12 -20.28
CA VAL A 127 -0.46 3.51 -19.27
C VAL A 127 -0.50 5.02 -19.13
N ARG A 128 -1.70 5.60 -19.01
CA ARG A 128 -1.92 7.01 -18.66
C ARG A 128 -2.05 7.13 -17.14
N PRO A 129 -1.01 7.52 -16.40
CA PRO A 129 -1.04 7.47 -14.94
C PRO A 129 -2.06 8.46 -14.39
N GLY A 130 -3.01 7.97 -13.59
CA GLY A 130 -4.02 8.79 -12.91
C GLY A 130 -5.28 9.05 -13.74
N GLU A 131 -5.31 8.61 -14.99
CA GLU A 131 -6.49 8.67 -15.84
C GLU A 131 -7.29 7.37 -15.77
N TYR A 132 -8.61 7.48 -15.84
CA TYR A 132 -9.44 6.31 -16.14
C TYR A 132 -9.17 5.85 -17.57
N ARG A 133 -9.12 4.52 -17.75
CA ARG A 133 -9.10 3.91 -19.06
C ARG A 133 -10.29 4.38 -19.90
N THR A 134 -10.05 4.63 -21.18
CA THR A 134 -11.06 5.05 -22.16
C THR A 134 -11.62 3.90 -22.98
N SER A 135 -11.02 2.71 -22.86
CA SER A 135 -11.42 1.47 -23.52
C SER A 135 -11.69 0.33 -22.53
N GLY A 136 -12.46 -0.67 -22.96
CA GLY A 136 -12.80 -1.88 -22.19
C GLY A 136 -11.60 -2.81 -21.92
N VAL A 137 -11.83 -3.86 -21.12
CA VAL A 137 -10.90 -4.99 -20.95
C VAL A 137 -11.17 -5.97 -22.08
#